data_AF-A0A6A5SL21-F1
#
_entry.id   AF-A0A6A5SL21-F1
#
_cell.length_a   1.000
_cell.length_b   1.000
_cell.length_c   1.000
_cell.angle_alpha   90.00
_cell.angle_beta   90.00
_cell.angle_gamma   90.00
#
_symmetry.space_group_name_H-M   'P 1'
#
loop_
_entity.id
_entity.type
_entity.pdbx_description
1 polymer ?
#
loop_
_entity_poly.entity_id
_entity_poly.type
_entity_poly.pdbx_seq_one_letter_code
_entity_poly.pdbx_strand_id
1 'polypeptide(L)'
;MAQGAVKKTKGAAPRKASRTGPKPGARVIKPKKTSIITSNKIKHQSSSGLIGQTEKLLAQKAGHLEMLKGGKGDKKDKRDGGGKKGDTMK
;
A
#
# COMPACT_ATOMS: atom_id res chain seq x y z
N MET A 1 48.48 -5.73 -4.48
CA MET A 1 47.20 -6.45 -4.70
C MET A 1 46.79 -6.25 -6.15
N ALA A 2 46.96 -7.27 -7.01
CA ALA A 2 46.63 -7.16 -8.43
C ALA A 2 45.12 -7.37 -8.64
N GLN A 3 44.41 -6.38 -9.18
CA GLN A 3 43.05 -6.54 -9.68
C GLN A 3 43.11 -7.41 -10.95
N GLY A 4 42.45 -8.57 -10.91
CA GLY A 4 42.41 -9.53 -12.01
C GLY A 4 41.67 -9.01 -13.26
N ALA A 5 41.99 -9.60 -14.41
CA ALA A 5 41.54 -9.18 -15.73
C ALA A 5 40.01 -9.02 -15.83
N VAL A 6 39.58 -7.88 -16.39
CA VAL A 6 38.16 -7.53 -16.59
C VAL A 6 37.55 -8.50 -17.62
N LYS A 7 36.50 -9.22 -17.21
CA LYS A 7 35.77 -10.14 -18.08
C LYS A 7 35.08 -9.36 -19.20
N LYS A 8 35.43 -9.65 -20.46
CA LYS A 8 34.77 -9.06 -21.63
C LYS A 8 33.32 -9.54 -21.71
N THR A 9 32.38 -8.61 -21.64
CA THR A 9 30.95 -8.88 -21.82
C THR A 9 30.69 -9.14 -23.31
N LYS A 10 29.95 -10.21 -23.63
CA LYS A 10 29.53 -10.48 -25.01
C LYS A 10 28.58 -9.37 -25.47
N GLY A 11 28.83 -8.84 -26.66
CA GLY A 11 27.98 -7.85 -27.30
C GLY A 11 26.55 -8.35 -27.48
N ALA A 12 25.59 -7.43 -27.46
CA ALA A 12 24.17 -7.75 -27.60
C ALA A 12 23.90 -8.42 -28.96
N ALA A 13 23.19 -9.54 -28.95
CA ALA A 13 22.82 -10.25 -30.17
C ALA A 13 21.89 -9.39 -31.06
N PRO A 14 22.00 -9.50 -32.40
CA PRO A 14 21.16 -8.75 -33.31
C PRO A 14 19.68 -9.10 -33.09
N ARG A 15 18.86 -8.07 -32.84
CA ARG A 15 17.41 -8.22 -32.71
C ARG A 15 16.81 -8.58 -34.06
N LYS A 16 16.07 -9.69 -34.14
CA LYS A 16 15.30 -10.05 -35.34
C LYS A 16 14.23 -8.98 -35.60
N ALA A 17 14.01 -8.63 -36.86
CA ALA A 17 12.98 -7.69 -37.28
C ALA A 17 11.61 -8.11 -36.72
N SER A 18 10.89 -7.17 -36.12
CA SER A 18 9.53 -7.40 -35.63
C SER A 18 8.63 -7.80 -36.80
N ARG A 19 7.83 -8.86 -36.62
CA ARG A 19 6.82 -9.31 -37.60
C ARG A 19 6.01 -8.13 -38.12
N THR A 20 5.89 -8.00 -39.45
CA THR A 20 5.09 -6.99 -40.18
C THR A 20 3.57 -7.25 -40.12
N GLY A 21 3.11 -8.10 -39.20
CA GLY A 21 1.69 -8.43 -39.05
C GLY A 21 1.02 -7.67 -37.90
N PRO A 22 -0.33 -7.76 -37.79
CA PRO A 22 -1.06 -7.16 -36.69
C PRO A 22 -0.48 -7.60 -35.34
N LYS A 23 -0.31 -6.66 -34.41
CA LYS A 23 0.17 -6.95 -33.06
C LYS A 23 -0.81 -7.94 -32.42
N PRO A 24 -0.37 -9.14 -31.98
CA PRO A 24 -1.25 -10.02 -31.23
C PRO A 24 -1.74 -9.28 -29.99
N GLY A 25 -3.03 -9.44 -29.65
CA GLY A 25 -3.63 -8.83 -28.46
C GLY A 25 -2.92 -9.23 -27.16
N ALA A 26 -3.29 -8.60 -26.05
CA ALA A 26 -2.67 -8.85 -24.75
C ALA A 26 -2.80 -10.33 -24.35
N ARG A 27 -1.72 -11.11 -24.55
CA ARG A 27 -1.67 -12.51 -24.15
C ARG A 27 -1.18 -12.60 -22.71
N VAL A 28 -1.94 -13.27 -21.84
CA VAL A 28 -1.46 -13.65 -20.50
C VAL A 28 -0.52 -14.85 -20.67
N ILE A 29 0.77 -14.56 -20.83
CA ILE A 29 1.80 -15.60 -20.93
C ILE A 29 2.17 -16.03 -19.52
N LYS A 30 1.79 -17.25 -19.13
CA LYS A 30 2.21 -17.82 -17.84
C LYS A 30 3.75 -17.88 -17.78
N PRO A 31 4.38 -17.41 -16.68
CA PRO A 31 5.82 -17.48 -16.55
C PRO A 31 6.27 -18.93 -16.48
N LYS A 32 7.17 -19.32 -17.39
CA LYS A 32 7.69 -20.70 -17.48
C LYS A 32 8.89 -20.94 -16.56
N LYS A 33 9.57 -19.86 -16.14
CA LYS A 33 10.77 -19.93 -15.29
C LYS A 33 10.37 -19.93 -13.82
N THR A 34 10.96 -20.86 -13.05
CA THR A 34 10.72 -21.02 -11.61
C THR A 34 10.97 -19.74 -10.82
N SER A 35 12.05 -19.01 -11.13
CA SER A 35 12.38 -17.74 -10.47
C SER A 35 11.26 -16.70 -10.57
N ILE A 36 10.63 -16.57 -11.75
CA ILE A 36 9.56 -15.59 -11.99
C ILE A 36 8.27 -16.01 -11.27
N ILE A 37 7.99 -17.32 -11.21
CA ILE A 37 6.85 -17.85 -10.46
C ILE A 37 6.98 -17.49 -8.98
N THR A 38 8.17 -17.70 -8.40
CA THR A 38 8.45 -17.37 -6.99
C THR A 38 8.29 -15.88 -6.72
N SER A 39 8.88 -15.01 -7.56
CA SER A 39 8.73 -13.56 -7.41
C SER A 39 7.28 -13.09 -7.52
N ASN A 40 6.48 -13.70 -8.40
CA ASN A 40 5.05 -13.36 -8.51
C ASN A 40 4.25 -13.81 -7.29
N LYS A 41 4.55 -14.99 -6.72
CA LYS A 41 3.92 -15.42 -5.46
C LYS A 41 4.22 -14.46 -4.32
N ILE A 42 5.48 -14.04 -4.17
CA ILE A 42 5.89 -13.07 -3.13
C ILE A 42 5.15 -11.73 -3.31
N LYS A 43 5.05 -11.22 -4.56
CA LYS A 43 4.30 -10.00 -4.85
C LYS A 43 2.81 -10.12 -4.50
N HIS A 44 2.18 -11.25 -4.82
CA HIS A 44 0.77 -11.46 -4.45
C HIS A 44 0.56 -11.51 -2.93
N GLN A 45 1.43 -12.20 -2.18
CA GLN A 45 1.31 -12.29 -0.73
C GLN A 45 1.60 -10.97 -0.01
N SER A 46 2.56 -10.19 -0.48
CA SER A 46 2.82 -8.85 0.06
C SER A 46 1.68 -7.88 -0.25
N SER A 47 1.07 -7.97 -1.45
CA SER A 47 -0.05 -7.12 -1.84
C SER A 47 -1.35 -7.45 -1.10
N SER A 48 -1.64 -8.72 -0.80
CA SER A 48 -2.86 -9.11 -0.09
C SER A 48 -2.89 -8.65 1.36
N GLY A 49 -1.74 -8.63 2.05
CA GLY A 49 -1.64 -8.14 3.44
C GLY A 49 -1.69 -6.61 3.57
N LEU A 50 -1.37 -5.87 2.51
CA LEU A 50 -1.35 -4.40 2.53
C LEU A 50 -2.74 -3.79 2.71
N ILE A 51 -3.80 -4.42 2.22
CA ILE A 51 -5.18 -3.91 2.32
C ILE A 51 -5.61 -3.86 3.80
N GLY A 52 -5.44 -4.97 4.54
CA GLY A 52 -5.79 -5.01 5.97
C GLY A 52 -4.95 -4.06 6.83
N GLN A 53 -3.67 -3.86 6.49
CA GLN A 53 -2.83 -2.84 7.14
C GLN A 53 -3.31 -1.43 6.82
N THR A 54 -3.73 -1.18 5.58
CA THR A 54 -4.26 0.11 5.13
C THR A 54 -5.60 0.42 5.81
N GLU A 55 -6.50 -0.57 5.93
CA GLU A 55 -7.77 -0.46 6.67
C GLU A 55 -7.51 -0.15 8.15
N LYS A 56 -6.57 -0.85 8.79
CA LYS A 56 -6.16 -0.58 10.18
C LYS A 56 -5.61 0.85 10.34
N LEU A 57 -4.74 1.30 9.43
CA LEU A 57 -4.18 2.65 9.46
C LEU A 57 -5.26 3.72 9.24
N LEU A 58 -6.20 3.49 8.32
CA LEU A 58 -7.33 4.39 8.09
C LEU A 58 -8.26 4.45 9.31
N ALA A 59 -8.57 3.31 9.94
CA ALA A 59 -9.38 3.26 11.16
C ALA A 59 -8.67 3.93 12.34
N GLN A 60 -7.36 3.74 12.50
CA GLN A 60 -6.55 4.44 13.50
C GLN A 60 -6.53 5.94 13.24
N LYS A 61 -6.38 6.37 11.98
CA LYS A 61 -6.39 7.79 11.62
C LYS A 61 -7.77 8.43 11.82
N ALA A 62 -8.85 7.71 11.49
CA ALA A 62 -10.22 8.15 11.73
C ALA A 62 -10.55 8.21 13.23
N GLY A 63 -10.26 7.16 14.00
CA GLY A 63 -10.44 7.14 15.45
C GLY A 63 -9.55 8.14 16.19
N HIS A 64 -8.33 8.39 15.67
CA HIS A 64 -7.48 9.45 16.16
C HIS A 64 -8.02 10.85 15.81
N LEU A 65 -8.64 11.01 14.64
CA LEU A 65 -9.33 12.24 14.26
C LEU A 65 -10.59 12.48 15.11
N GLU A 66 -11.30 11.43 15.54
CA GLU A 66 -12.40 11.56 16.51
C GLU A 66 -11.92 12.03 17.89
N MET A 67 -10.67 11.70 18.28
CA MET A 67 -10.02 12.22 19.49
C MET A 67 -9.52 13.67 19.32
N LEU A 68 -9.09 14.09 18.11
CA LEU A 68 -8.61 15.44 17.85
C LEU A 68 -9.73 16.45 17.56
N LYS A 69 -10.80 16.00 16.92
CA LYS A 69 -11.97 16.80 16.57
C LYS A 69 -13.16 16.17 17.27
N GLY A 70 -13.31 16.51 18.55
CA GLY A 70 -14.34 16.05 19.48
C GLY A 70 -15.48 15.28 18.79
N GLY A 71 -15.47 13.96 18.96
CA GLY A 71 -16.37 13.03 18.31
C GLY A 71 -17.85 13.31 18.61
N LYS A 72 -18.75 12.48 18.09
CA LYS A 72 -20.22 12.63 18.26
C LYS A 72 -20.69 12.78 19.73
N GLY A 73 -19.85 12.47 20.73
CA GLY A 73 -20.06 12.73 22.15
C GLY A 73 -19.83 14.21 22.57
N ASP A 74 -18.84 14.91 22.01
CA ASP A 74 -18.53 16.31 22.37
C ASP A 74 -19.64 17.31 21.98
N LYS A 75 -20.47 16.95 20.98
CA LYS A 75 -21.66 17.73 20.61
C LYS A 75 -22.83 17.56 21.59
N LYS A 76 -22.72 16.61 22.54
CA LYS A 76 -23.69 16.44 23.62
C LYS A 76 -23.25 17.24 24.85
N ASP A 77 -21.96 17.19 25.22
CA ASP A 77 -21.46 17.91 26.39
C ASP A 77 -21.45 19.45 26.25
N LYS A 78 -21.41 20.01 25.03
CA LYS A 78 -21.61 21.47 24.83
C LYS A 78 -23.07 21.94 24.89
N ARG A 79 -24.05 21.03 24.97
CA ARG A 79 -25.47 21.37 25.14
C ARG A 79 -25.97 21.25 26.58
N ASP A 80 -25.18 20.63 27.45
CA ASP A 80 -25.50 20.50 28.88
C ASP A 80 -24.70 21.53 29.70
N GLY A 81 -24.80 22.80 29.28
CA GLY A 81 -24.44 23.95 30.10
C GLY A 81 -25.47 24.15 31.19
N GLY A 82 -25.41 23.34 32.25
CA GLY A 82 -26.40 23.41 33.32
C GLY A 82 -25.94 22.69 34.57
N GLY A 83 -25.08 23.31 35.37
CA GLY A 83 -24.80 22.77 36.70
C GLY A 83 -23.61 23.38 37.42
N LYS A 84 -23.83 24.55 38.05
CA LYS A 84 -23.52 24.85 39.47
C LYS A 84 -23.45 26.36 39.71
N LYS A 85 -24.43 26.89 40.44
CA LYS A 85 -24.28 27.71 41.67
C LYS A 85 -25.64 28.32 42.04
N GLY A 86 -26.03 28.19 43.30
CA GLY A 86 -27.31 28.55 43.89
C GLY A 86 -27.49 27.66 45.11
N ASP A 87 -26.66 27.82 46.14
CA ASP A 87 -26.67 28.90 47.14
C ASP A 87 -27.87 28.77 48.10
N THR A 88 -27.53 28.94 49.37
CA THR A 88 -28.28 28.66 50.60
C THR A 88 -29.72 29.16 50.62
N MET A 89 -30.65 28.40 51.22
CA MET A 89 -31.66 28.82 52.21
C MET A 89 -32.83 27.82 52.31
N LYS A 90 -32.87 27.02 53.37
CA LYS A 90 -33.96 26.88 54.37
C LYS A 90 -33.77 25.63 55.21
#